data_AF-A0A932JZN8-F1
#
_entry.id   AF-A0A932JZN8-F1
#
_cell.length_a   1.000
_cell.length_b   1.000
_cell.length_c   1.000
_cell.angle_alpha   90.00
_cell.angle_beta   90.00
_cell.angle_gamma   90.00
#
_symmetry.space_group_name_H-M   'P 1'
#
loop_
_entity.id
_entity.type
_entity.pdbx_description
1 polymer ?
#
loop_
_entity_poly.entity_id
_entity_poly.type
_entity_poly.pdbx_seq_one_letter_code
_entity_poly.pdbx_strand_id
1 'polypeptide(L)'
;MSRKNTKNKKVKKETLDFYLNSLKPKLEEIVNSLGYTLNKLVFVTENEINYLRLTISRLDHTISIEDCEKVSRCIEDKLDNSNSIPISYTLEVESPGISVEDQEVKTEFVLNHSDMLWTVRV
;
A
#
# COMPACT_ATOMS: atom_id res chain seq x y z
N MET A 1 30.89 -26.99 -6.83
CA MET A 1 30.00 -26.21 -5.95
C MET A 1 29.75 -24.86 -6.62
N SER A 2 28.56 -24.31 -6.85
CA SER A 2 27.22 -24.54 -6.31
C SER A 2 26.18 -23.95 -7.27
N ARG A 3 25.08 -24.68 -7.52
CA ARG A 3 23.88 -24.18 -8.19
C ARG A 3 23.09 -23.33 -7.18
N LYS A 4 22.95 -22.02 -7.40
CA LYS A 4 21.94 -21.22 -6.70
C LYS A 4 20.71 -21.14 -7.60
N ASN A 5 19.79 -22.07 -7.38
CA ASN A 5 18.54 -22.19 -8.12
C ASN A 5 17.42 -21.48 -7.32
N THR A 6 17.32 -20.16 -7.44
CA THR A 6 16.19 -19.39 -6.90
C THR A 6 14.96 -19.68 -7.76
N LYS A 7 14.11 -20.59 -7.29
CA LYS A 7 12.79 -20.86 -7.88
C LYS A 7 11.88 -19.70 -7.50
N ASN A 8 11.81 -18.66 -8.32
CA ASN A 8 10.80 -17.62 -8.18
C ASN A 8 9.43 -18.26 -8.34
N LYS A 9 8.76 -18.45 -7.20
CA LYS A 9 7.42 -19.04 -7.11
C LYS A 9 6.42 -17.96 -7.51
N LYS A 10 6.29 -17.73 -8.82
CA LYS A 10 5.33 -16.79 -9.41
C LYS A 10 3.93 -17.29 -9.05
N VAL A 11 3.27 -16.66 -8.08
CA VAL A 11 1.88 -16.98 -7.73
C VAL A 11 1.03 -16.72 -8.97
N LYS A 12 0.16 -17.68 -9.31
CA LYS A 12 -0.75 -17.52 -10.45
C LYS A 12 -1.70 -16.36 -10.16
N LYS A 13 -1.75 -15.39 -11.08
CA LYS A 13 -2.61 -14.18 -11.02
C LYS A 13 -4.07 -14.51 -10.65
N GLU A 14 -4.56 -15.66 -11.10
CA GLU A 14 -5.93 -16.14 -10.88
C GLU A 14 -6.27 -16.41 -9.41
N THR A 15 -5.32 -16.95 -8.64
CA THR A 15 -5.54 -17.22 -7.20
C THR A 15 -5.59 -15.92 -6.39
N LEU A 16 -4.81 -14.93 -6.79
CA LEU A 16 -4.75 -13.63 -6.13
C LEU A 16 -6.06 -12.85 -6.32
N ASP A 17 -6.62 -12.88 -7.52
CA ASP A 17 -7.90 -12.23 -7.83
C ASP A 17 -9.04 -12.75 -6.95
N PHE A 18 -9.07 -14.07 -6.72
CA PHE A 18 -10.02 -14.69 -5.79
C PHE A 18 -9.91 -14.14 -4.36
N TYR A 19 -8.69 -13.98 -3.85
CA TYR A 19 -8.46 -13.39 -2.52
C TYR A 19 -8.88 -11.93 -2.48
N LEU A 20 -8.53 -11.14 -3.50
CA LEU A 20 -8.93 -9.74 -3.58
C LEU A 20 -10.45 -9.59 -3.60
N ASN A 21 -11.17 -10.43 -4.36
CA ASN A 21 -12.63 -10.40 -4.39
C ASN A 21 -13.26 -10.75 -3.05
N SER A 22 -12.62 -11.62 -2.25
CA SER A 22 -13.06 -11.96 -0.89
C SER A 22 -12.75 -10.86 0.13
N LEU A 23 -11.62 -10.17 -0.01
CA LEU A 23 -11.20 -9.08 0.87
C LEU A 23 -11.92 -7.77 0.57
N LYS A 24 -12.18 -7.47 -0.70
CA LYS A 24 -12.81 -6.23 -1.16
C LYS A 24 -14.06 -5.85 -0.36
N PRO A 25 -15.08 -6.70 -0.18
CA PRO A 25 -16.29 -6.31 0.57
C PRO A 25 -16.01 -6.04 2.05
N LYS A 26 -15.08 -6.78 2.67
CA LYS A 26 -14.69 -6.54 4.07
C LYS A 26 -14.01 -5.18 4.22
N LEU A 27 -13.07 -4.89 3.33
CA LEU A 27 -12.34 -3.61 3.31
C LEU A 27 -13.28 -2.45 3.02
N GLU A 28 -14.22 -2.63 2.08
CA GLU A 28 -15.25 -1.66 1.74
C GLU A 28 -16.14 -1.33 2.94
N GLU A 29 -16.57 -2.32 3.71
CA GLU A 29 -17.34 -2.11 4.94
C GLU A 29 -16.54 -1.31 5.99
N ILE A 30 -15.26 -1.64 6.17
CA ILE A 30 -14.38 -0.95 7.13
C ILE A 30 -14.20 0.52 6.75
N VAL A 31 -13.83 0.79 5.48
CA VAL A 31 -13.63 2.18 5.06
C VAL A 31 -14.93 2.97 5.09
N ASN A 32 -16.06 2.37 4.71
CA ASN A 32 -17.38 3.00 4.79
C ASN A 32 -17.76 3.32 6.23
N SER A 33 -17.46 2.42 7.17
CA SER A 33 -17.69 2.67 8.61
C SER A 33 -16.86 3.82 9.16
N LEU A 34 -15.71 4.11 8.55
CA LEU A 34 -14.86 5.24 8.88
C LEU A 34 -15.27 6.55 8.15
N GLY A 35 -16.22 6.47 7.22
CA GLY A 35 -16.68 7.61 6.41
C GLY A 35 -15.89 7.84 5.12
N TYR A 36 -15.16 6.84 4.63
CA TYR A 36 -14.46 6.86 3.35
C TYR A 36 -15.02 5.80 2.41
N THR A 37 -14.77 5.96 1.12
CA THR A 37 -15.21 5.05 0.06
C THR A 37 -14.02 4.33 -0.53
N LEU A 38 -14.09 3.01 -0.66
CA LEU A 38 -13.08 2.22 -1.38
C LEU A 38 -13.29 2.38 -2.88
N ASN A 39 -12.43 3.14 -3.55
CA ASN A 39 -12.52 3.29 -5.01
C ASN A 39 -11.89 2.11 -5.73
N LYS A 40 -10.72 1.68 -5.25
CA LYS A 40 -9.93 0.66 -5.92
C LYS A 40 -9.13 -0.17 -4.93
N LEU A 41 -9.06 -1.46 -5.22
CA LEU A 41 -8.20 -2.41 -4.55
C LEU A 41 -7.40 -3.12 -5.64
N VAL A 42 -6.09 -2.95 -5.63
CA VAL A 42 -5.20 -3.60 -6.60
C VAL A 42 -4.03 -4.24 -5.90
N PHE A 43 -3.54 -5.33 -6.46
CA PHE A 43 -2.33 -5.97 -6.01
C PHE A 43 -1.29 -5.87 -7.12
N VAL A 44 -0.16 -5.26 -6.79
CA VAL A 44 0.93 -4.97 -7.71
C VAL A 44 2.17 -5.72 -7.22
N THR A 45 2.91 -6.34 -8.14
CA THR A 45 4.20 -6.96 -7.81
C THR A 45 5.28 -6.21 -8.57
N GLU A 46 6.14 -5.49 -7.84
CA GLU A 46 7.23 -4.69 -8.38
C GLU A 46 8.54 -5.14 -7.75
N ASN A 47 9.58 -5.37 -8.56
CA ASN A 47 10.92 -5.75 -8.07
C ASN A 47 10.91 -6.96 -7.10
N GLU A 48 10.08 -7.97 -7.38
CA GLU A 48 9.90 -9.16 -6.51
C GLU A 48 9.25 -8.88 -5.15
N ILE A 49 8.83 -7.64 -4.91
CA ILE A 49 8.06 -7.21 -3.74
C ILE A 49 6.58 -7.12 -4.14
N ASN A 50 5.70 -7.51 -3.23
CA ASN A 50 4.27 -7.42 -3.45
C ASN A 50 3.70 -6.24 -2.68
N TYR A 51 2.80 -5.50 -3.32
CA TYR A 51 2.12 -4.33 -2.81
C TYR A 51 0.61 -4.51 -2.94
N LEU A 52 -0.10 -4.39 -1.82
CA LEU A 52 -1.55 -4.33 -1.79
C LEU A 52 -1.94 -2.85 -1.69
N ARG A 53 -2.35 -2.26 -2.81
CA ARG A 53 -2.63 -0.84 -2.93
C ARG A 53 -4.13 -0.58 -2.91
N LEU A 54 -4.54 0.29 -1.99
CA LEU A 54 -5.91 0.67 -1.76
C LEU A 54 -6.08 2.15 -2.05
N THR A 55 -7.01 2.48 -2.92
CA THR A 55 -7.41 3.87 -3.18
C THR A 55 -8.69 4.17 -2.43
N ILE A 56 -8.61 5.07 -1.46
CA ILE A 56 -9.77 5.56 -0.70
C ILE A 56 -10.08 7.00 -1.08
N SER A 57 -11.36 7.36 -1.10
CA SER A 57 -11.78 8.76 -1.29
C SER A 57 -12.88 9.13 -0.33
N ARG A 58 -13.11 10.42 -0.14
CA ARG A 58 -14.23 10.94 0.65
C ARG A 58 -14.89 12.06 -0.15
N LEU A 59 -16.21 12.10 -0.15
CA LEU A 59 -16.99 13.12 -0.87
C LEU A 59 -17.05 14.44 -0.10
N ASP A 60 -17.00 14.36 1.22
CA ASP A 60 -17.25 15.48 2.12
C ASP A 60 -16.02 16.39 2.30
N HIS A 61 -14.82 15.81 2.28
CA HIS A 61 -13.58 16.47 2.66
C HIS A 61 -12.37 15.83 1.99
N THR A 62 -11.28 16.60 1.91
CA THR A 62 -9.95 16.12 1.54
C THR A 62 -9.45 15.09 2.54
N ILE A 63 -8.84 14.01 2.05
CA ILE A 63 -8.15 13.03 2.89
C ILE A 63 -6.80 13.62 3.32
N SER A 64 -6.59 13.79 4.62
CA SER A 64 -5.31 14.20 5.19
C SER A 64 -4.42 12.99 5.47
N ILE A 65 -3.13 13.25 5.74
CA ILE A 65 -2.15 12.19 6.07
C ILE A 65 -2.61 11.38 7.28
N GLU A 66 -3.19 12.04 8.30
CA GLU A 66 -3.72 11.38 9.49
C GLU A 66 -4.87 10.40 9.18
N ASP A 67 -5.70 10.71 8.19
CA ASP A 67 -6.78 9.83 7.74
C ASP A 67 -6.21 8.59 7.05
N CYS A 68 -5.20 8.76 6.20
CA CYS A 68 -4.49 7.65 5.58
C CYS A 68 -3.86 6.72 6.63
N GLU A 69 -3.23 7.27 7.68
CA GLU A 69 -2.67 6.48 8.78
C GLU A 69 -3.73 5.73 9.60
N LYS A 70 -4.88 6.38 9.87
CA LYS A 70 -6.00 5.73 10.57
C LYS A 70 -6.57 4.58 9.75
N VAL A 71 -6.80 4.81 8.47
CA VAL A 71 -7.36 3.80 7.57
C VAL A 71 -6.37 2.65 7.39
N SER A 72 -5.07 2.93 7.19
CA SER A 72 -4.06 1.88 7.05
C SER A 72 -4.00 0.98 8.28
N ARG A 73 -3.97 1.54 9.50
CA ARG A 73 -4.00 0.75 10.75
C ARG A 73 -5.27 -0.08 10.90
N CYS A 74 -6.44 0.52 10.61
CA CYS A 74 -7.72 -0.19 10.76
C CYS A 74 -7.85 -1.34 9.76
N ILE A 75 -7.37 -1.12 8.54
CA ILE A 75 -7.33 -2.14 7.49
C ILE A 75 -6.31 -3.23 7.83
N GLU A 76 -5.13 -2.86 8.33
CA GLU A 76 -4.10 -3.81 8.75
C GLU A 76 -4.60 -4.74 9.86
N ASP A 77 -5.21 -4.21 10.92
CA ASP A 77 -5.81 -5.01 12.01
C ASP A 77 -6.82 -6.04 11.48
N LYS A 78 -7.66 -5.63 10.53
CA LYS A 78 -8.67 -6.49 9.92
C LYS A 78 -8.11 -7.50 8.92
N LEU A 79 -7.06 -7.11 8.19
CA LEU A 79 -6.34 -7.99 7.27
C LEU A 79 -5.54 -9.05 8.02
N ASP A 80 -4.85 -8.68 9.09
CA ASP A 80 -4.11 -9.62 9.95
C ASP A 80 -5.06 -10.68 10.52
N ASN A 81 -6.25 -10.27 10.95
CA ASN A 81 -7.25 -11.22 11.43
C ASN A 81 -7.76 -12.17 10.34
N SER A 82 -7.85 -11.71 9.09
CA SER A 82 -8.30 -12.53 7.96
C SER A 82 -7.18 -13.31 7.28
N ASN A 83 -5.89 -12.99 7.54
CA ASN A 83 -4.65 -13.35 6.83
C ASN A 83 -4.79 -14.43 5.75
N SER A 84 -5.47 -14.09 4.64
CA SER A 84 -5.89 -15.05 3.61
C SER A 84 -4.91 -15.14 2.46
N ILE A 85 -3.98 -14.19 2.34
CA ILE A 85 -3.02 -14.15 1.23
C ILE A 85 -1.76 -14.94 1.65
N PRO A 86 -1.41 -16.04 0.96
CA PRO A 86 -0.31 -16.92 1.35
C PRO A 86 1.09 -16.40 1.00
N ILE A 87 1.21 -15.10 0.71
CA ILE A 87 2.46 -14.43 0.31
C ILE A 87 2.64 -13.14 1.10
N SER A 88 3.90 -12.78 1.36
CA SER A 88 4.24 -11.49 1.99
C SER A 88 3.93 -10.34 1.03
N TYR A 89 3.24 -9.32 1.55
CA TYR A 89 2.91 -8.09 0.84
C TYR A 89 3.06 -6.88 1.77
N THR A 90 3.24 -5.71 1.17
CA THR A 90 3.21 -4.41 1.84
C THR A 90 1.87 -3.74 1.56
N LEU A 91 1.18 -3.27 2.60
CA LEU A 91 -0.06 -2.52 2.46
C LEU A 91 0.25 -1.05 2.13
N GLU A 92 -0.32 -0.53 1.05
CA GLU A 92 -0.27 0.89 0.69
C GLU A 92 -1.69 1.45 0.64
N VAL A 93 -1.93 2.55 1.35
CA VAL A 93 -3.18 3.30 1.26
C VAL A 93 -2.88 4.64 0.61
N GLU A 94 -3.52 4.89 -0.52
CA GLU A 94 -3.44 6.15 -1.25
C GLU A 94 -4.81 6.83 -1.28
N SER A 95 -4.79 8.16 -1.27
CA SER A 95 -5.93 8.98 -1.66
C SER A 95 -5.75 9.43 -3.11
N PRO A 96 -6.80 9.51 -3.94
CA PRO A 96 -6.72 10.17 -5.24
C PRO A 96 -6.34 11.63 -4.96
N GLY A 97 -5.08 11.96 -5.24
CA GLY A 97 -4.44 13.15 -4.72
C GLY A 97 -5.29 14.39 -4.91
N ILE A 98 -5.54 15.12 -3.83
CA ILE A 98 -5.74 16.54 -4.00
C ILE A 98 -4.39 17.06 -4.48
N SER A 99 -4.35 17.68 -5.65
CA SER A 99 -3.18 18.46 -6.02
C SER A 99 -3.01 19.51 -4.94
N VAL A 100 -2.00 19.31 -4.09
CA VAL A 100 -1.59 20.29 -3.09
C VAL A 100 -1.02 21.47 -3.85
N GLU A 101 -1.88 22.43 -4.12
CA GLU A 101 -1.49 23.82 -4.37
C GLU A 101 -1.01 24.48 -3.06
N ASP A 102 -1.04 23.75 -1.95
CA ASP A 102 -0.53 24.18 -0.65
C ASP A 102 -0.29 22.92 0.19
N GLN A 103 0.94 22.38 0.26
CA GLN A 103 1.52 21.74 1.46
C GLN A 103 3.02 21.48 1.25
N GLU A 104 3.83 22.40 1.77
CA GLU A 104 5.17 22.09 2.27
C GLU A 104 5.06 21.13 3.47
N VAL A 105 5.00 19.81 3.25
CA VAL A 105 5.31 18.85 4.32
C VAL A 105 6.18 17.71 3.81
N LYS A 106 7.34 17.61 4.46
CA LYS A 106 8.39 16.61 4.30
C LYS A 106 7.84 15.19 4.42
N THR A 107 7.99 14.40 3.37
CA THR A 107 8.28 12.96 3.52
C THR A 107 9.68 12.72 2.98
N GLU A 108 10.66 12.99 3.83
CA GLU A 108 12.04 12.54 3.65
C GLU A 108 12.05 11.02 3.78
N PHE A 109 11.86 10.32 2.65
CA PHE A 109 12.27 8.93 2.53
C PHE A 109 13.80 8.91 2.67
N VAL A 110 14.28 8.26 3.73
CA VAL A 110 15.70 8.03 3.97
C VAL A 110 16.30 7.29 2.78
N LEU A 111 17.14 7.99 2.00
CA LEU A 111 18.03 7.39 1.02
C LEU A 111 19.47 7.41 1.56
N ASN A 112 19.96 6.19 1.79
CA ASN A 112 21.34 5.73 1.82
C ASN A 112 22.34 6.33 2.83
N HIS A 113 22.90 5.43 3.66
CA HIS A 113 24.28 5.57 4.12
C HIS A 113 25.15 4.43 3.58
N SER A 114 25.53 4.55 2.31
CA SER A 114 26.81 4.08 1.76
C SER A 114 26.92 4.67 0.36
N ASP A 115 27.20 5.96 0.29
CA ASP A 115 28.26 6.45 -0.59
C ASP A 115 28.62 7.89 -0.20
N MET A 116 29.81 8.02 0.37
CA MET A 116 30.44 9.27 0.75
C MET A 116 30.88 10.00 -0.52
N LEU A 117 30.23 11.10 -0.90
CA LEU A 117 30.84 12.21 -1.63
C LEU A 117 29.84 13.36 -1.79
N TRP A 118 29.89 14.34 -0.88
CA TRP A 118 29.24 15.63 -1.07
C TRP A 118 30.32 16.66 -1.40
N THR A 119 30.23 17.29 -2.57
CA THR A 119 30.85 18.60 -2.82
C THR A 119 29.74 19.62 -3.05
N VAL A 120 29.61 20.54 -2.10
CA VAL A 120 28.74 21.72 -2.20
C VAL A 120 29.54 22.79 -2.94
N ARG A 121 29.00 23.34 -4.04
CA ARG A 121 29.45 24.63 -4.55
C ARG A 121 28.47 25.70 -4.11
N VAL A 122 29.03 26.73 -3.47
CA VAL A 122 28.40 28.04 -3.24
C VAL A 122 28.15 28.77 -4.55
#